data_AF-A0A8J7JXY8-F1
#
_entry.id   AF-A0A8J7JXY8-F1
#
_cell.length_a   1.000
_cell.length_b   1.000
_cell.length_c   1.000
_cell.angle_alpha   90.00
_cell.angle_beta   90.00
_cell.angle_gamma   90.00
#
_symmetry.space_group_name_H-M   'P 1'
#
loop_
_entity.id
_entity.type
_entity.pdbx_description
1 polymer ?
#
loop_
_entity_poly.entity_id
_entity_poly.type
_entity_poly.pdbx_seq_one_letter_code
_entity_poly.pdbx_strand_id
1 'polypeptide(L)'
;MGKRCVSGDDGRMTSLLLEAGWLTFYQSTSVVETISPSSMSALLLQRTRWYRNTGRRTLRALFWDRLWVWRRYPLATWHMLSSWVNTFMVGLAFTLLGLSISSGHFFWFGNEYAEIAARVGVLMFGFLLTRMIRGLPAFGAIRRARPGKHWWLLLVLPFYLLMLWFVHLLAIVTMNKQGWITRTTQSPGGLGK
;
A
#
# COMPACT_ATOMS: atom_id res chain seq x y z
N MET A 1 11.55 4.18 15.27
CA MET A 1 10.46 4.61 16.16
C MET A 1 10.75 4.18 17.58
N GLY A 2 11.91 4.56 18.14
CA GLY A 2 12.29 4.28 19.54
C GLY A 2 12.52 2.81 19.95
N LYS A 3 12.00 1.82 19.23
CA LYS A 3 12.13 0.39 19.55
C LYS A 3 13.15 -0.32 18.67
N ARG A 4 13.91 -1.27 19.26
CA ARG A 4 14.87 -2.14 18.55
C ARG A 4 14.15 -2.91 17.45
N CYS A 5 14.52 -2.68 16.20
CA CYS A 5 13.91 -3.33 15.04
C CYS A 5 14.36 -4.79 14.92
N VAL A 6 13.40 -5.73 14.88
CA VAL A 6 13.69 -7.18 14.79
C VAL A 6 13.33 -7.79 13.42
N SER A 7 12.63 -7.05 12.56
CA SER A 7 12.20 -7.52 11.23
C SER A 7 12.07 -6.38 10.22
N GLY A 8 12.44 -6.63 8.96
CA GLY A 8 12.38 -5.65 7.85
C GLY A 8 13.62 -4.78 7.73
N ASP A 9 14.80 -5.40 7.90
CA ASP A 9 16.09 -4.74 7.97
C ASP A 9 16.69 -4.43 6.60
N ASP A 10 16.46 -5.31 5.62
CA ASP A 10 16.91 -5.20 4.23
C ASP A 10 16.65 -3.83 3.62
N GLY A 11 15.38 -3.39 3.61
CA GLY A 11 14.99 -2.12 3.03
C GLY A 11 15.54 -0.92 3.79
N ARG A 12 15.79 -1.04 5.11
CA ARG A 12 16.39 0.04 5.90
C ARG A 12 17.89 0.13 5.64
N MET A 13 18.57 -0.99 5.57
CA MET A 13 19.99 -1.06 5.23
C MET A 13 20.24 -0.40 3.88
N THR A 14 19.43 -0.69 2.86
CA THR A 14 19.51 -0.01 1.56
C THR A 14 19.33 1.51 1.68
N SER A 15 18.35 1.99 2.47
CA SER A 15 18.18 3.43 2.68
C SER A 15 19.39 4.09 3.33
N LEU A 16 20.04 3.43 4.29
CA LEU A 16 21.25 3.95 4.94
C LEU A 16 22.45 3.97 3.99
N LEU A 17 22.60 2.97 3.12
CA LEU A 17 23.64 2.96 2.08
C LEU A 17 23.45 4.12 1.09
N LEU A 18 22.22 4.32 0.62
CA LEU A 18 21.88 5.43 -0.29
C LEU A 18 22.10 6.80 0.36
N GLU A 19 21.74 6.92 1.65
CA GLU A 19 22.00 8.10 2.46
C GLU A 19 23.51 8.37 2.61
N ALA A 20 24.31 7.31 2.80
CA ALA A 20 25.77 7.39 2.92
C ALA A 20 26.50 7.64 1.59
N GLY A 21 25.79 7.80 0.47
CA GLY A 21 26.39 8.14 -0.81
C GLY A 21 26.46 6.99 -1.82
N TRP A 22 26.30 5.74 -1.37
CA TRP A 22 26.43 4.55 -2.22
C TRP A 22 25.33 4.47 -3.28
N LEU A 23 25.65 3.78 -4.38
CA LEU A 23 24.72 3.53 -5.48
C LEU A 23 24.18 2.10 -5.41
N THR A 24 22.96 1.91 -5.91
CA THR A 24 22.32 0.60 -6.02
C THR A 24 21.84 0.40 -7.45
N PHE A 25 22.03 -0.80 -7.99
CA PHE A 25 21.58 -1.16 -9.33
C PHE A 25 20.60 -2.33 -9.28
N TYR A 26 19.64 -2.35 -10.20
CA TYR A 26 18.71 -3.46 -10.37
C TYR A 26 19.29 -4.48 -11.35
N GLN A 27 19.63 -5.67 -10.85
CA GLN A 27 20.17 -6.74 -11.69
C GLN A 27 19.06 -7.64 -12.22
N SER A 28 18.69 -7.45 -13.48
CA SER A 28 17.60 -8.21 -14.14
C SER A 28 17.89 -9.70 -14.30
N THR A 29 19.16 -10.11 -14.31
CA THR A 29 19.56 -11.53 -14.44
C THR A 29 19.54 -12.29 -13.12
N SER A 30 19.39 -11.60 -11.98
CA SER A 30 19.27 -12.25 -10.67
C SER A 30 17.82 -12.61 -10.41
N VAL A 31 17.44 -13.83 -10.79
CA VAL A 31 16.07 -14.34 -10.64
C VAL A 31 15.98 -15.23 -9.40
N VAL A 32 15.05 -14.90 -8.50
CA VAL A 32 14.77 -15.69 -7.30
C VAL A 32 13.27 -15.99 -7.26
N GLU A 33 12.93 -17.27 -7.10
CA GLU A 33 11.55 -17.69 -6.94
C GLU A 33 11.09 -17.51 -5.50
N THR A 34 9.93 -16.88 -5.31
CA THR A 34 9.35 -16.64 -3.99
C THR A 34 8.10 -17.49 -3.81
N ILE A 35 8.01 -18.18 -2.68
CA ILE A 35 6.83 -18.93 -2.28
C ILE A 35 5.70 -17.93 -1.96
N SER A 36 4.62 -18.01 -2.73
CA SER A 36 3.40 -17.25 -2.46
C SER A 36 2.61 -17.90 -1.32
N PRO A 37 1.99 -17.13 -0.42
CA PRO A 37 1.08 -17.68 0.58
C PRO A 37 -0.05 -18.48 -0.08
N SER A 38 -0.38 -19.62 0.52
CA SER A 38 -1.44 -20.52 0.05
C SER A 38 -2.85 -20.13 0.54
N SER A 39 -2.96 -19.22 1.51
CA SER A 39 -4.23 -18.78 2.10
C SER A 39 -4.36 -17.26 2.14
N MET A 40 -5.61 -16.78 2.12
CA MET A 40 -5.92 -15.35 2.22
C MET A 40 -5.45 -14.74 3.55
N SER A 41 -5.60 -15.46 4.66
CA SER A 41 -5.14 -14.98 5.97
C SER A 41 -3.62 -14.81 6.01
N ALA A 42 -2.86 -15.77 5.45
CA ALA A 42 -1.41 -15.69 5.33
C ALA A 42 -0.98 -14.53 4.42
N LEU A 43 -1.70 -14.31 3.31
CA LEU A 43 -1.48 -13.17 2.42
C LEU A 43 -1.69 -11.83 3.15
N LEU A 44 -2.81 -11.66 3.86
CA LEU A 44 -3.13 -10.44 4.60
C LEU A 44 -2.08 -10.14 5.69
N LEU A 45 -1.66 -11.16 6.43
CA LEU A 45 -0.60 -11.06 7.43
C LEU A 45 0.75 -10.64 6.82
N GLN A 46 1.12 -11.25 5.69
CA GLN A 46 2.32 -10.91 4.94
C GLN A 46 2.27 -9.45 4.46
N ARG A 47 1.17 -9.03 3.83
CA ARG A 47 0.98 -7.65 3.35
C ARG A 47 1.02 -6.66 4.50
N THR A 48 0.34 -6.94 5.61
CA THR A 48 0.38 -6.08 6.80
C THR A 48 1.79 -5.90 7.32
N ARG A 49 2.60 -6.97 7.38
CA ARG A 49 4.03 -6.87 7.74
C ARG A 49 4.80 -5.99 6.75
N TRP A 50 4.63 -6.21 5.45
CA TRP A 50 5.32 -5.45 4.42
C TRP A 50 4.98 -3.96 4.47
N TYR A 51 3.71 -3.62 4.65
CA TYR A 51 3.29 -2.21 4.78
C TYR A 51 3.79 -1.56 6.06
N ARG A 52 3.85 -2.27 7.19
CA ARG A 52 4.49 -1.74 8.40
C ARG A 52 5.98 -1.44 8.19
N ASN A 53 6.69 -2.33 7.49
CA ASN A 53 8.12 -2.14 7.19
C ASN A 53 8.34 -0.96 6.25
N THR A 54 7.60 -0.94 5.14
CA THR A 54 7.65 0.15 4.14
C THR A 54 7.25 1.48 4.77
N GLY A 55 6.22 1.50 5.60
CA GLY A 55 5.76 2.70 6.29
C GLY A 55 6.85 3.28 7.21
N ARG A 56 7.47 2.44 8.05
CA ARG A 56 8.58 2.86 8.91
C ARG A 56 9.78 3.38 8.12
N ARG A 57 10.15 2.68 7.04
CA ARG A 57 11.27 3.09 6.18
C ARG A 57 10.99 4.43 5.52
N THR A 58 9.82 4.57 4.91
CA THR A 58 9.45 5.77 4.15
C THR A 58 9.33 7.00 5.05
N LEU A 59 8.70 6.89 6.22
CA LEU A 59 8.62 8.01 7.17
C LEU A 59 10.00 8.46 7.66
N ARG A 60 10.90 7.52 7.97
CA ARG A 60 12.25 7.91 8.39
C ARG A 60 13.02 8.60 7.26
N ALA A 61 12.95 8.05 6.06
CA ALA A 61 13.65 8.62 4.91
C ALA A 61 13.09 10.00 4.52
N LEU A 62 11.78 10.21 4.66
CA LEU A 62 11.11 11.48 4.36
C LEU A 62 11.32 12.56 5.43
N PHE A 63 11.41 12.20 6.71
CA PHE A 63 11.34 13.20 7.80
C PHE A 63 12.49 13.18 8.81
N TRP A 64 13.26 12.09 8.93
CA TRP A 64 14.31 11.94 9.98
C TRP A 64 15.73 11.78 9.44
N ASP A 65 15.92 11.07 8.33
CA ASP A 65 17.25 10.70 7.82
C ASP A 65 17.89 11.85 7.04
N ARG A 66 18.06 13.02 7.67
CA ARG A 66 18.67 14.23 7.07
C ARG A 66 18.05 14.69 5.74
N LEU A 67 16.82 14.25 5.46
CA LEU A 67 16.09 14.54 4.23
C LEU A 67 16.88 14.15 2.96
N TRP A 68 17.67 13.06 3.01
CA TRP A 68 18.52 12.66 1.87
C TRP A 68 17.70 12.40 0.60
N VAL A 69 16.50 11.83 0.74
CA VAL A 69 15.63 11.53 -0.41
C VAL A 69 15.20 12.84 -1.09
N TRP A 70 14.86 13.87 -0.31
CA TRP A 70 14.45 15.17 -0.83
C TRP A 70 15.56 15.84 -1.64
N ARG A 71 16.80 15.75 -1.14
CA ARG A 71 17.96 16.41 -1.77
C ARG A 71 18.46 15.67 -3.01
N ARG A 72 18.48 14.33 -2.97
CA ARG A 72 19.14 13.51 -4.00
C ARG A 72 18.19 12.82 -4.97
N TYR A 73 16.95 12.52 -4.55
CA TYR A 73 16.00 11.73 -5.34
C TYR A 73 14.57 12.32 -5.27
N PRO A 74 14.32 13.48 -5.89
CA PRO A 74 13.03 14.17 -5.82
C PRO A 74 11.87 13.33 -6.39
N LEU A 75 12.10 12.58 -7.46
CA LEU A 75 11.09 11.66 -8.03
C LEU A 75 10.72 10.53 -7.07
N ALA A 76 11.71 9.94 -6.39
CA ALA A 76 11.45 8.89 -5.39
C ALA A 76 10.68 9.46 -4.19
N THR A 77 11.02 10.68 -3.78
CA THR A 77 10.30 11.40 -2.73
C THR A 77 8.83 11.59 -3.10
N TRP A 78 8.55 12.08 -4.32
CA TRP A 78 7.18 12.27 -4.80
C TRP A 78 6.40 10.96 -4.82
N HIS A 79 7.02 9.89 -5.31
CA HIS A 79 6.40 8.56 -5.29
C HIS A 79 6.10 8.09 -3.86
N MET A 80 7.04 8.23 -2.92
CA MET A 80 6.82 7.87 -1.52
C MET A 80 5.67 8.69 -0.90
N LEU A 81 5.66 10.01 -1.10
CA LEU A 81 4.63 10.91 -0.59
C LEU A 81 3.26 10.58 -1.18
N SER A 82 3.17 10.38 -2.49
CA SER A 82 1.92 10.05 -3.18
C SER A 82 1.31 8.74 -2.66
N SER A 83 2.12 7.75 -2.25
CA SER A 83 1.63 6.52 -1.63
C SER A 83 0.91 6.78 -0.30
N TRP A 84 1.48 7.66 0.54
CA TRP A 84 0.88 8.07 1.80
C TRP A 84 -0.39 8.90 1.58
N VAL A 85 -0.29 9.95 0.75
CA VAL A 85 -1.40 10.85 0.42
C VAL A 85 -2.57 10.04 -0.17
N ASN A 86 -2.32 9.12 -1.10
CA ASN A 86 -3.36 8.29 -1.68
C ASN A 86 -4.12 7.46 -0.63
N THR A 87 -3.44 6.95 0.40
CA THR A 87 -4.09 6.18 1.47
C THR A 87 -5.09 7.04 2.24
N PHE A 88 -4.70 8.27 2.58
CA PHE A 88 -5.56 9.23 3.26
C PHE A 88 -6.67 9.79 2.37
N MET A 89 -6.37 10.11 1.10
CA MET A 89 -7.34 10.65 0.15
C MET A 89 -8.47 9.66 -0.13
N VAL A 90 -8.18 8.36 -0.21
CA VAL A 90 -9.23 7.34 -0.33
C VAL A 90 -10.11 7.30 0.93
N GLY A 91 -9.53 7.42 2.12
CA GLY A 91 -10.31 7.50 3.36
C GLY A 91 -11.15 8.78 3.46
N LEU A 92 -10.59 9.91 3.04
CA LEU A 92 -11.31 11.18 2.96
C LEU A 92 -12.48 11.07 1.97
N ALA A 93 -12.28 10.46 0.80
CA ALA A 93 -13.35 10.24 -0.16
C ALA A 93 -14.50 9.40 0.42
N PHE A 94 -14.20 8.31 1.12
CA PHE A 94 -15.23 7.48 1.76
C PHE A 94 -15.95 8.19 2.91
N THR A 95 -15.23 8.98 3.71
CA THR A 95 -15.84 9.75 4.82
C THR A 95 -16.73 10.88 4.30
N LEU A 96 -16.27 11.65 3.31
CA LEU A 96 -17.09 12.67 2.65
C LEU A 96 -18.31 12.07 1.95
N LEU A 97 -18.17 10.89 1.35
CA LEU A 97 -19.30 10.15 0.80
C LEU A 97 -20.31 9.73 1.88
N GLY A 98 -19.83 9.20 3.01
CA GLY A 98 -20.69 8.85 4.14
C GLY A 98 -21.43 10.07 4.71
N LEU A 99 -20.71 11.17 4.91
CA LEU A 99 -21.29 12.44 5.37
C LEU A 99 -22.32 12.96 4.38
N SER A 100 -22.00 13.00 3.08
CA SER A 100 -22.90 13.37 1.98
C SER A 100 -24.24 12.63 2.01
N ILE A 101 -24.18 11.31 2.23
CA ILE A 101 -25.39 10.47 2.34
C ILE A 101 -26.18 10.83 3.60
N SER A 102 -25.50 11.10 4.72
CA SER A 102 -26.15 11.42 6.00
C SER A 102 -26.76 12.83 6.06
N SER A 103 -26.10 13.82 5.48
CA SER A 103 -26.48 15.24 5.58
C SER A 103 -27.39 15.69 4.43
N GLY A 104 -27.58 14.86 3.41
CA GLY A 104 -28.30 15.20 2.17
C GLY A 104 -27.54 16.17 1.27
N HIS A 105 -26.81 17.13 1.84
CA HIS A 105 -26.12 18.19 1.12
C HIS A 105 -24.72 17.78 0.68
N PHE A 106 -24.50 17.69 -0.64
CA PHE A 106 -23.17 17.63 -1.23
C PHE A 106 -23.04 18.70 -2.30
N PHE A 107 -21.81 19.18 -2.50
CA PHE A 107 -21.47 20.38 -3.29
C PHE A 107 -22.01 20.41 -4.75
N TRP A 108 -22.49 19.29 -5.31
CA TRP A 108 -22.74 19.14 -6.77
C TRP A 108 -24.14 18.69 -7.21
N PHE A 109 -24.94 18.03 -6.37
CA PHE A 109 -26.27 17.54 -6.77
C PHE A 109 -27.25 17.79 -5.62
N GLY A 110 -28.56 17.97 -5.85
CA GLY A 110 -29.55 18.28 -4.81
C GLY A 110 -29.90 17.09 -3.90
N ASN A 111 -30.97 17.23 -3.11
CA ASN A 111 -31.33 16.28 -2.04
C ASN A 111 -32.18 15.08 -2.52
N GLU A 112 -32.47 14.94 -3.81
CA GLU A 112 -33.33 13.86 -4.31
C GLU A 112 -32.62 12.50 -4.32
N TYR A 113 -33.37 11.39 -4.19
CA TYR A 113 -32.81 10.03 -4.21
C TYR A 113 -32.05 9.72 -5.51
N ALA A 114 -32.53 10.22 -6.66
CA ALA A 114 -31.86 10.06 -7.94
C ALA A 114 -30.50 10.77 -7.98
N GLU A 115 -30.40 11.93 -7.34
CA GLU A 115 -29.19 12.73 -7.24
C GLU A 115 -28.16 12.09 -6.30
N ILE A 116 -28.62 11.50 -5.19
CA ILE A 116 -27.77 10.70 -4.29
C ILE A 116 -27.19 9.50 -5.04
N ALA A 117 -28.00 8.78 -5.82
CA ALA A 117 -27.54 7.66 -6.64
C ALA A 117 -26.50 8.09 -7.69
N ALA A 118 -26.72 9.24 -8.35
CA ALA A 118 -25.77 9.80 -9.30
C ALA A 118 -24.42 10.16 -8.65
N ARG A 119 -24.43 10.77 -7.45
CA ARG A 119 -23.19 11.09 -6.69
C ARG A 119 -22.38 9.83 -6.39
N VAL A 120 -23.04 8.80 -5.85
CA VAL A 120 -22.39 7.52 -5.53
C VAL A 120 -21.85 6.89 -6.80
N GLY A 121 -22.63 6.92 -7.89
CA GLY A 121 -22.24 6.40 -9.20
C GLY A 121 -20.96 7.06 -9.74
N VAL A 122 -20.88 8.38 -9.75
CA VAL A 122 -19.70 9.13 -10.25
C VAL A 122 -18.46 8.84 -9.39
N LEU A 123 -18.59 8.86 -8.06
CA LEU A 123 -17.46 8.59 -7.16
C LEU A 123 -16.97 7.14 -7.26
N MET A 124 -17.90 6.18 -7.32
CA MET A 124 -17.56 4.77 -7.54
C MET A 124 -16.95 4.56 -8.93
N PHE A 125 -17.46 5.20 -9.96
CA PHE A 125 -16.90 5.12 -11.30
C PHE A 125 -15.47 5.68 -11.36
N GLY A 126 -15.24 6.89 -10.83
CA GLY A 126 -13.91 7.49 -10.77
C GLY A 126 -12.92 6.67 -9.93
N PHE A 127 -13.39 6.11 -8.82
CA PHE A 127 -12.60 5.19 -8.00
C PHE A 127 -12.20 3.94 -8.78
N LEU A 128 -13.16 3.25 -9.40
CA LEU A 128 -12.93 2.05 -10.20
C LEU A 128 -12.00 2.33 -11.39
N LEU A 129 -12.22 3.43 -12.11
CA LEU A 129 -11.40 3.84 -13.25
C LEU A 129 -9.93 4.04 -12.84
N THR A 130 -9.69 4.76 -11.75
CA THR A 130 -8.33 4.98 -11.22
C THR A 130 -7.65 3.67 -10.85
N ARG A 131 -8.40 2.71 -10.29
CA ARG A 131 -7.89 1.37 -9.95
C ARG A 131 -7.58 0.54 -11.20
N MET A 132 -8.41 0.64 -12.24
CA MET A 132 -8.21 -0.03 -13.53
C MET A 132 -6.93 0.43 -14.21
N ILE A 133 -6.70 1.75 -14.28
CA ILE A 133 -5.49 2.34 -14.88
C ILE A 133 -4.23 1.82 -14.18
N ARG A 134 -4.24 1.77 -12.84
CA ARG A 134 -3.12 1.21 -12.05
C ARG A 134 -2.91 -0.30 -12.27
N GLY A 135 -3.94 -1.02 -12.71
CA GLY A 135 -3.88 -2.45 -13.02
C GLY A 135 -3.28 -2.78 -14.40
N LEU A 136 -3.20 -1.81 -15.32
CA LEU A 136 -2.76 -2.03 -16.69
C LEU A 136 -1.37 -2.68 -16.80
N PRO A 137 -0.34 -2.29 -16.02
CA PRO A 137 0.96 -2.93 -16.11
C PRO A 137 0.92 -4.42 -15.71
N ALA A 138 0.11 -4.75 -14.70
CA ALA A 138 -0.09 -6.13 -14.26
C ALA A 138 -0.86 -6.96 -15.30
N PHE A 139 -1.77 -6.34 -16.04
CA PHE A 139 -2.53 -7.00 -17.09
C PHE A 139 -1.62 -7.58 -18.19
N GLY A 140 -0.60 -6.83 -18.63
CA GLY A 140 0.35 -7.31 -19.64
C GLY A 140 1.23 -8.48 -19.18
N ALA A 141 1.64 -8.50 -17.91
CA ALA A 141 2.38 -9.62 -17.33
C ALA A 141 1.50 -10.88 -17.20
N ILE A 142 0.25 -10.71 -16.77
CA ILE A 142 -0.68 -11.83 -16.55
C ILE A 142 -1.21 -12.39 -17.86
N ARG A 143 -1.44 -11.55 -18.88
CA ARG A 143 -1.82 -12.01 -20.23
C ARG A 143 -0.80 -13.02 -20.78
N ARG A 144 0.49 -12.82 -20.48
CA ARG A 144 1.57 -13.75 -20.85
C ARG A 144 1.59 -15.01 -19.98
N ALA A 145 1.37 -14.88 -18.68
CA ALA A 145 1.47 -16.00 -17.74
C ALA A 145 0.23 -16.92 -17.71
N ARG A 146 -0.97 -16.39 -17.94
CA ARG A 146 -2.25 -17.13 -17.86
C ARG A 146 -3.25 -16.68 -18.93
N PRO A 147 -3.18 -17.22 -20.16
CA PRO A 147 -4.17 -16.93 -21.19
C PRO A 147 -5.59 -17.33 -20.73
N GLY A 148 -6.61 -16.55 -21.11
CA GLY A 148 -8.02 -16.82 -20.80
C GLY A 148 -8.58 -16.25 -19.48
N LYS A 149 -7.76 -16.01 -18.45
CA LYS A 149 -8.24 -15.51 -17.14
C LYS A 149 -8.04 -14.00 -16.89
N HIS A 150 -7.62 -13.27 -17.91
CA HIS A 150 -7.24 -11.85 -17.77
C HIS A 150 -8.45 -10.93 -17.54
N TRP A 151 -9.62 -11.23 -18.10
CA TRP A 151 -10.84 -10.42 -17.86
C TRP A 151 -11.35 -10.52 -16.42
N TRP A 152 -11.24 -11.70 -15.80
CA TRP A 152 -11.59 -11.90 -14.38
C TRP A 152 -10.79 -11.00 -13.45
N LEU A 153 -9.56 -10.62 -13.85
CA LEU A 153 -8.73 -9.69 -13.09
C LEU A 153 -9.39 -8.32 -12.95
N LEU A 154 -10.08 -7.82 -13.98
CA LEU A 154 -10.72 -6.51 -13.92
C LEU A 154 -11.82 -6.50 -12.85
N LEU A 155 -12.52 -7.61 -12.65
CA LEU A 155 -13.53 -7.74 -11.59
C LEU A 155 -12.90 -7.88 -10.20
N VAL A 156 -11.81 -8.66 -10.07
CA VAL A 156 -11.18 -8.96 -8.77
C VAL A 156 -10.29 -7.82 -8.28
N LEU A 157 -9.64 -7.08 -9.19
CA LEU A 157 -8.62 -6.09 -8.86
C LEU A 157 -9.16 -4.94 -7.98
N PRO A 158 -10.34 -4.34 -8.24
CA PRO A 158 -10.90 -3.32 -7.36
C PRO A 158 -11.10 -3.82 -5.93
N PHE A 159 -11.62 -5.03 -5.78
CA PHE A 159 -11.84 -5.66 -4.47
C PHE A 159 -10.51 -5.91 -3.75
N TYR A 160 -9.52 -6.48 -4.46
CA TYR A 160 -8.18 -6.67 -3.91
C TYR A 160 -7.53 -5.35 -3.48
N LEU A 161 -7.67 -4.29 -4.28
CA LEU A 161 -7.12 -2.98 -4.00
C LEU A 161 -7.84 -2.25 -2.83
N LEU A 162 -9.13 -2.51 -2.65
CA LEU A 162 -9.88 -2.06 -1.48
C LEU A 162 -9.43 -2.82 -0.22
N MET A 163 -9.28 -4.13 -0.31
CA MET A 163 -8.74 -4.96 0.76
C MET A 163 -7.33 -4.49 1.17
N LEU A 164 -6.45 -4.20 0.21
CA LEU A 164 -5.13 -3.64 0.50
C LEU A 164 -5.20 -2.26 1.16
N TRP A 165 -6.19 -1.44 0.83
CA TRP A 165 -6.38 -0.15 1.49
C TRP A 165 -6.70 -0.32 2.98
N PHE A 166 -7.56 -1.27 3.35
CA PHE A 166 -7.76 -1.63 4.76
C PHE A 166 -6.48 -2.12 5.43
N VAL A 167 -5.70 -2.97 4.74
CA VAL A 167 -4.41 -3.44 5.23
C VAL A 167 -3.43 -2.27 5.44
N HIS A 168 -3.41 -1.27 4.56
CA HIS A 168 -2.60 -0.06 4.74
C HIS A 168 -2.99 0.68 6.02
N LEU A 169 -4.29 0.94 6.24
CA LEU A 169 -4.76 1.63 7.45
C LEU A 169 -4.37 0.86 8.71
N LEU A 170 -4.62 -0.45 8.73
CA LEU A 170 -4.23 -1.33 9.83
C LEU A 170 -2.71 -1.28 10.06
N ALA A 171 -1.92 -1.30 8.99
CA ALA A 171 -0.47 -1.23 9.08
C ALA A 171 0.03 0.12 9.61
N ILE A 172 -0.64 1.24 9.28
CA ILE A 172 -0.31 2.57 9.82
C ILE A 172 -0.57 2.62 11.32
N VAL A 173 -1.75 2.16 11.77
CA VAL A 173 -2.12 2.14 13.19
C VAL A 173 -1.23 1.17 13.98
N THR A 174 -0.90 0.01 13.41
CA THR A 174 -0.08 -1.02 14.06
C THR A 174 1.41 -0.95 13.73
N MET A 175 1.87 0.18 13.18
CA MET A 175 3.21 0.33 12.62
C MET A 175 4.33 0.10 13.64
N ASN A 176 4.08 0.37 14.93
CA ASN A 176 5.03 0.14 16.00
C ASN A 176 5.02 -1.29 16.57
N LYS A 177 4.08 -2.16 16.13
CA LYS A 177 4.11 -3.58 16.47
C LYS A 177 5.17 -4.27 15.62
N GLN A 178 6.06 -5.03 16.24
CA GLN A 178 7.17 -5.72 15.58
C GLN A 178 7.11 -7.22 15.86
N GLY A 179 7.44 -8.04 14.86
CA GLY A 179 7.37 -9.49 15.00
C GLY A 179 7.51 -10.25 13.68
N TRP A 180 8.27 -11.34 13.71
CA TRP A 180 8.18 -12.37 12.69
C TRP A 180 6.97 -13.25 13.01
N ILE A 181 5.91 -13.11 12.22
CA ILE A 181 4.65 -13.89 12.36
C ILE A 181 4.92 -15.41 12.30
N THR A 182 6.06 -15.84 11.78
CA THR A 182 6.48 -17.25 11.65
C THR A 182 7.50 -17.73 12.69
N ARG A 183 7.95 -16.91 13.65
CA ARG A 183 8.90 -17.35 14.69
C ARG A 183 8.23 -17.44 16.06
N THR A 184 8.15 -18.65 16.60
CA THR A 184 7.77 -18.93 17.98
C THR A 184 8.74 -18.26 18.95
N THR A 185 8.25 -17.96 20.16
CA THR A 185 8.94 -17.26 21.25
C THR A 185 10.35 -17.75 21.59
N GLN A 186 10.68 -18.99 21.24
CA GLN A 186 11.98 -19.60 21.51
C GLN A 186 13.06 -19.30 20.46
N SER A 187 12.71 -18.67 19.34
CA SER A 187 13.68 -18.32 18.30
C SER A 187 14.08 -16.83 18.42
N PRO A 188 15.35 -16.46 18.19
CA PRO A 188 15.78 -15.07 18.18
C PRO A 188 14.89 -14.22 17.25
N GLY A 189 14.13 -13.31 17.85
CA GLY A 189 13.22 -12.39 17.19
C GLY A 189 11.76 -12.82 17.02
N GLY A 190 11.31 -13.83 17.78
CA GLY A 190 9.89 -14.10 17.99
C GLY A 190 9.17 -12.97 18.74
N LEU A 191 7.85 -12.88 18.57
CA LEU A 191 6.99 -11.97 19.35
C LEU A 191 7.04 -12.39 20.83
N GLY A 192 7.81 -11.66 21.64
CA GLY A 192 7.58 -11.62 23.08
C GLY A 192 6.18 -11.06 23.34
N LYS A 193 5.46 -11.68 24.27
CA LYS A 193 4.07 -11.39 24.65
C LYS A 193 3.74 -9.89 24.64
#